data_AF-A0A382P4W6-F1
#
_entry.id   AF-A0A382P4W6-F1
#
_cell.length_a   1.000
_cell.length_b   1.000
_cell.length_c   1.000
_cell.angle_alpha   90.00
_cell.angle_beta   90.00
_cell.angle_gamma   90.00
#
_symmetry.space_group_name_H-M   'P 1'
#
loop_
_entity.id
_entity.type
_entity.pdbx_description
1 polymer ?
#
loop_
_entity_poly.entity_id
_entity_poly.type
_entity_poly.pdbx_seq_one_letter_code
_entity_poly.pdbx_strand_id
1 'polypeptide(L)'
;RGIEDPRGILFERYVEIVEELRPKGFLYENVYGLVGAQDGEPWRLIKEGFKGAGYKLFHRILDSADYGAPQHRERLIMVGVQSGEFKFPRPTHGPDSTGDRPHFSAGDALLHLPNQQLDDTPFGGTWGHLLPDIPPGLNYSFYTSKLGHPNPVFAWRSKFSDFLYKADPERPVRTIKAQGGKYTGPLHWDNRHFNANELKLLQTFPEDFVLIGSEAVQRAVIGNSVPPLLSRVLGESVMVQIFNSENTQGLTWLGEDEKLSFRSLKRQRTKYYAQKALEAHSESVQNALPIGFTPDMRSSIRFQLERRVNLVERGDREIVGNQWMVEIKGSGRAPSSSDDVLQLHIANSTGWDELKGKI
;
A
#
# COMPACT_ATOMS: atom_id res chain seq x y z
N ARG A 1 22.08 -9.94 12.90
CA ARG A 1 21.69 -10.91 11.85
C ARG A 1 22.90 -11.02 10.94
N GLY A 2 23.72 -12.04 11.19
CA GLY A 2 25.06 -12.18 10.65
C GLY A 2 25.18 -13.38 9.71
N ILE A 3 26.33 -13.40 9.06
CA ILE A 3 26.87 -14.21 7.95
C ILE A 3 26.79 -15.74 8.11
N GLU A 4 26.25 -16.25 9.22
CA GLU A 4 26.01 -17.69 9.48
C GLU A 4 24.56 -18.12 9.21
N ASP A 5 23.74 -17.22 8.68
CA ASP A 5 22.36 -17.53 8.31
C ASP A 5 22.35 -18.43 7.05
N PRO A 6 21.77 -19.65 7.09
CA PRO A 6 21.69 -20.55 5.93
C PRO A 6 20.98 -19.92 4.71
N ARG A 7 20.31 -18.78 4.89
CA ARG A 7 19.74 -17.97 3.81
C ARG A 7 20.78 -17.22 2.95
N GLY A 8 21.98 -16.94 3.50
CA GLY A 8 23.10 -16.39 2.74
C GLY A 8 23.68 -17.37 1.72
N ILE A 9 23.48 -18.68 1.95
CA ILE A 9 24.01 -19.78 1.12
C ILE A 9 23.20 -19.99 -0.17
N LEU A 10 21.94 -19.54 -0.21
CA LEU A 10 21.05 -19.85 -1.34
C LEU A 10 21.47 -19.20 -2.66
N PHE A 11 22.08 -18.01 -2.64
CA PHE A 11 22.58 -17.40 -3.88
C PHE A 11 23.83 -18.12 -4.38
N GLU A 12 24.69 -18.60 -3.48
CA GLU A 12 25.89 -19.36 -3.84
C GLU A 12 25.48 -20.67 -4.54
N ARG A 13 24.46 -21.37 -4.01
CA ARG A 13 23.89 -22.54 -4.70
C ARG A 13 23.30 -22.22 -6.07
N TYR A 14 22.70 -21.04 -6.24
CA TYR A 14 22.27 -20.60 -7.57
C TYR A 14 23.50 -20.45 -8.48
N VAL A 15 24.54 -19.75 -8.03
CA VAL A 15 25.79 -19.58 -8.81
C VAL A 15 26.35 -20.94 -9.23
N GLU A 16 26.45 -21.90 -8.31
CA GLU A 16 26.89 -23.27 -8.60
C GLU A 16 26.06 -23.94 -9.71
N ILE A 17 24.71 -23.85 -9.63
CA ILE A 17 23.82 -24.39 -10.67
C ILE A 17 24.08 -23.72 -12.04
N VAL A 18 24.32 -22.41 -12.05
CA VAL A 18 24.60 -21.64 -13.28
C VAL A 18 25.98 -21.99 -13.86
N GLU A 19 26.96 -22.27 -13.01
CA GLU A 19 28.29 -22.72 -13.40
C GLU A 19 28.25 -24.13 -13.98
N GLU A 20 27.48 -25.04 -13.39
CA GLU A 20 27.34 -26.42 -13.84
C GLU A 20 26.53 -26.51 -15.15
N LEU A 21 25.35 -25.89 -15.20
CA LEU A 21 24.44 -26.00 -16.35
C LEU A 21 24.85 -25.11 -17.53
N ARG A 22 25.66 -24.08 -17.29
CA ARG A 22 26.12 -23.12 -18.31
C ARG A 22 24.99 -22.61 -19.25
N PRO A 23 23.81 -22.17 -18.76
CA PRO A 23 22.72 -21.73 -19.62
C PRO A 23 23.09 -20.50 -20.47
N LYS A 24 22.45 -20.30 -21.62
CA LYS A 24 22.65 -19.10 -22.47
C LYS A 24 22.40 -17.80 -21.69
N GLY A 25 21.43 -17.83 -20.80
CA GLY A 25 21.19 -16.79 -19.81
C GLY A 25 20.34 -17.29 -18.65
N PHE A 26 20.29 -16.52 -17.58
CA PHE A 26 19.48 -16.79 -16.40
C PHE A 26 18.72 -15.53 -15.96
N LEU A 27 17.63 -15.73 -15.23
CA LEU A 27 16.88 -14.66 -14.58
C LEU A 27 16.89 -14.89 -13.07
N TYR A 28 17.33 -13.89 -12.32
CA TYR A 28 17.38 -13.88 -10.87
C TYR A 28 16.42 -12.80 -10.34
N GLU A 29 15.51 -13.19 -9.45
CA GLU A 29 14.57 -12.28 -8.81
C GLU A 29 14.86 -12.19 -7.31
N ASN A 30 14.72 -10.99 -6.74
CA ASN A 30 14.75 -10.78 -5.31
C ASN A 30 14.01 -9.50 -4.88
N VAL A 31 13.88 -9.31 -3.57
CA VAL A 31 13.31 -8.08 -2.99
C VAL A 31 14.18 -6.87 -3.31
N TYR A 32 13.53 -5.73 -3.58
CA TYR A 32 14.24 -4.49 -3.92
C TYR A 32 15.24 -4.04 -2.83
N GLY A 33 14.94 -4.37 -1.56
CA GLY A 33 15.75 -3.96 -0.40
C GLY A 33 17.14 -4.59 -0.35
N LEU A 34 17.38 -5.65 -1.13
CA LEU A 34 18.67 -6.35 -1.18
C LEU A 34 19.82 -5.40 -1.56
N VAL A 35 19.58 -4.45 -2.47
CA VAL A 35 20.62 -3.54 -3.01
C VAL A 35 21.27 -2.68 -1.92
N GLY A 36 20.53 -2.33 -0.87
CA GLY A 36 21.01 -1.48 0.23
C GLY A 36 21.16 -2.21 1.57
N ALA A 37 20.97 -3.53 1.61
CA ALA A 37 21.12 -4.30 2.84
C ALA A 37 22.60 -4.41 3.21
N GLN A 38 22.93 -4.30 4.51
CA GLN A 38 24.31 -4.45 5.04
C GLN A 38 25.34 -3.66 4.21
N ASP A 39 25.07 -2.36 4.01
CA ASP A 39 25.90 -1.44 3.21
C ASP A 39 26.17 -1.88 1.76
N GLY A 40 25.29 -2.74 1.22
CA GLY A 40 25.35 -3.24 -0.16
C GLY A 40 26.27 -4.46 -0.34
N GLU A 41 26.84 -5.01 0.73
CA GLU A 41 27.74 -6.17 0.66
C GLU A 41 27.07 -7.40 0.00
N PRO A 42 25.86 -7.85 0.40
CA PRO A 42 25.24 -9.02 -0.21
C PRO A 42 25.03 -8.84 -1.72
N TRP A 43 24.66 -7.63 -2.13
CA TRP A 43 24.48 -7.31 -3.54
C TRP A 43 25.79 -7.34 -4.33
N ARG A 44 26.89 -6.90 -3.71
CA ARG A 44 28.24 -6.98 -4.30
C ARG A 44 28.64 -8.44 -4.51
N LEU A 45 28.49 -9.28 -3.48
CA LEU A 45 28.84 -10.71 -3.53
C LEU A 45 28.04 -11.46 -4.61
N ILE A 46 26.73 -11.21 -4.72
CA ILE A 46 25.89 -11.82 -5.75
C ILE A 46 26.38 -11.47 -7.16
N LYS A 47 26.72 -10.19 -7.41
CA LYS A 47 27.24 -9.76 -8.70
C LYS A 47 28.61 -10.38 -8.99
N GLU A 48 29.48 -10.47 -7.99
CA GLU A 48 30.80 -11.08 -8.14
C GLU A 48 30.69 -12.57 -8.45
N GLY A 49 29.82 -13.31 -7.76
CA GLY A 49 29.58 -14.74 -8.02
C GLY A 49 29.14 -15.00 -9.46
N PHE A 50 28.08 -14.33 -9.93
CA PHE A 50 27.61 -14.55 -11.30
C PHE A 50 28.56 -14.01 -12.39
N LYS A 51 29.33 -12.95 -12.11
CA LYS A 51 30.41 -12.50 -13.02
C LYS A 51 31.55 -13.50 -13.06
N GLY A 52 31.93 -14.07 -11.91
CA GLY A 52 32.92 -15.15 -11.80
C GLY A 52 32.52 -16.38 -12.59
N ALA A 53 31.21 -16.70 -12.59
CA ALA A 53 30.61 -17.73 -13.44
C ALA A 53 30.61 -17.39 -14.94
N GLY A 54 31.14 -16.23 -15.36
CA GLY A 54 31.31 -15.85 -16.76
C GLY A 54 30.08 -15.23 -17.42
N TYR A 55 29.22 -14.54 -16.66
CA TYR A 55 28.03 -13.85 -17.20
C TYR A 55 28.16 -12.33 -17.12
N LYS A 56 27.68 -11.66 -18.17
CA LYS A 56 27.38 -10.23 -18.14
C LYS A 56 26.02 -10.02 -17.48
N LEU A 57 25.94 -9.09 -16.52
CA LEU A 57 24.76 -8.90 -15.67
C LEU A 57 24.06 -7.58 -15.97
N PHE A 58 22.74 -7.64 -16.10
CA PHE A 58 21.84 -6.51 -16.28
C PHE A 58 20.81 -6.55 -15.16
N HIS A 59 20.50 -5.44 -14.51
CA HIS A 59 19.52 -5.44 -13.43
C HIS A 59 18.67 -4.17 -13.36
N ARG A 60 17.42 -4.32 -12.94
CA ARG A 60 16.49 -3.22 -12.68
C ARG A 60 15.55 -3.52 -11.52
N ILE A 61 15.01 -2.44 -10.93
CA ILE A 61 13.87 -2.54 -10.04
C ILE A 61 12.63 -2.26 -10.86
N LEU A 62 11.69 -3.20 -10.89
CA LEU A 62 10.42 -3.12 -11.61
C LEU A 62 9.26 -3.16 -10.62
N ASP A 63 8.18 -2.42 -10.88
CA ASP A 63 6.91 -2.54 -10.16
C ASP A 63 5.94 -3.36 -11.02
N SER A 64 5.35 -4.43 -10.48
CA SER A 64 4.40 -5.26 -11.22
C SER A 64 3.17 -4.51 -11.72
N ALA A 65 2.80 -3.40 -11.08
CA ALA A 65 1.71 -2.54 -11.54
C ALA A 65 1.94 -2.00 -12.96
N ASP A 66 3.19 -1.69 -13.29
CA ASP A 66 3.61 -1.18 -14.60
C ASP A 66 3.50 -2.26 -15.71
N TYR A 67 3.26 -3.52 -15.32
CA TYR A 67 3.14 -4.68 -16.20
C TYR A 67 1.78 -5.37 -16.10
N GLY A 68 0.76 -4.64 -15.63
CA GLY A 68 -0.64 -5.08 -15.65
C GLY A 68 -1.10 -5.85 -14.42
N ALA A 69 -0.25 -6.07 -13.42
CA ALA A 69 -0.72 -6.64 -12.15
C ALA A 69 -1.43 -5.56 -11.30
N PRO A 70 -2.61 -5.83 -10.72
CA PRO A 70 -3.31 -4.88 -9.85
C PRO A 70 -2.67 -4.78 -8.46
N GLN A 71 -1.34 -4.82 -8.39
CA GLN A 71 -0.54 -4.79 -7.18
C GLN A 71 0.73 -3.97 -7.40
N HIS A 72 1.01 -3.05 -6.48
CA HIS A 72 2.33 -2.45 -6.34
C HIS A 72 3.29 -3.43 -5.65
N ARG A 73 4.23 -3.98 -6.41
CA ARG A 73 5.24 -4.95 -5.94
C ARG A 73 6.57 -4.71 -6.62
N GLU A 74 7.40 -3.91 -5.96
CA GLU A 74 8.76 -3.63 -6.40
C GLU A 74 9.64 -4.89 -6.26
N ARG A 75 10.30 -5.30 -7.34
CA ARG A 75 11.27 -6.41 -7.40
C ARG A 75 12.56 -6.04 -8.10
N LEU A 76 13.66 -6.50 -7.53
CA LEU A 76 14.95 -6.49 -8.21
C LEU A 76 14.98 -7.69 -9.15
N ILE A 77 15.08 -7.41 -10.44
CA ILE A 77 15.26 -8.42 -11.47
C ILE A 77 16.66 -8.26 -12.03
N MET A 78 17.42 -9.35 -12.08
CA MET A 78 18.70 -9.45 -12.76
C MET A 78 18.58 -10.48 -13.88
N VAL A 79 19.14 -10.15 -15.03
CA VAL A 79 19.34 -11.09 -16.13
C VAL A 79 20.83 -11.21 -16.38
N GLY A 80 21.34 -12.43 -16.36
CA GLY A 80 22.70 -12.74 -16.75
C GLY A 80 22.73 -13.41 -18.12
N VAL A 81 23.65 -13.00 -18.99
CA VAL A 81 23.87 -13.61 -20.32
C VAL A 81 25.34 -13.92 -20.53
N GLN A 82 25.65 -15.01 -21.25
CA GLN A 82 27.04 -15.36 -21.56
C GLN A 82 27.67 -14.41 -22.57
N SER A 83 26.87 -13.91 -23.53
CA SER A 83 27.30 -12.97 -24.55
C SER A 83 26.14 -12.07 -24.98
N GLY A 84 26.47 -10.91 -25.54
CA GLY A 84 25.49 -9.92 -26.00
C GLY A 84 25.00 -8.97 -24.91
N GLU A 85 23.89 -8.30 -25.22
CA GLU A 85 23.25 -7.31 -24.35
C GLU A 85 21.84 -7.78 -23.97
N PHE A 86 21.34 -7.31 -22.83
CA PHE A 86 19.94 -7.48 -22.45
C PHE A 86 19.33 -6.14 -22.02
N LYS A 87 18.18 -5.80 -22.58
CA LYS A 87 17.39 -4.63 -22.18
C LYS A 87 16.08 -5.07 -21.54
N PHE A 88 15.71 -4.41 -20.46
CA PHE A 88 14.45 -4.70 -19.79
C PHE A 88 13.25 -4.17 -20.60
N PRO A 89 12.11 -4.87 -20.55
CA PRO A 89 10.89 -4.44 -21.23
C PRO A 89 10.39 -3.13 -20.63
N ARG A 90 9.93 -2.23 -21.50
CA ARG A 90 9.22 -1.02 -21.10
C ARG A 90 7.90 -1.39 -20.40
N PRO A 91 7.47 -0.61 -19.39
CA PRO A 91 6.12 -0.69 -18.84
C PRO A 91 5.05 -0.78 -19.92
N THR A 92 4.07 -1.64 -19.69
CA THR A 92 2.88 -1.81 -20.56
C THR A 92 1.68 -1.03 -20.04
N HIS A 93 1.71 -0.64 -18.77
CA HIS A 93 0.66 0.11 -18.10
C HIS A 93 1.27 1.25 -17.27
N GLY A 94 0.44 2.26 -16.99
CA GLY A 94 0.79 3.40 -16.17
C GLY A 94 1.62 4.46 -16.90
N PRO A 95 2.09 5.48 -16.14
CA PRO A 95 2.65 6.70 -16.72
C PRO A 95 3.94 6.53 -17.54
N ASP A 96 4.68 5.44 -17.31
CA ASP A 96 5.93 5.15 -18.02
C ASP A 96 5.73 4.29 -19.27
N SER A 97 4.49 3.85 -19.53
CA SER A 97 4.16 3.08 -20.73
C SER A 97 4.04 4.00 -21.95
N THR A 98 4.35 3.46 -23.13
CA THR A 98 4.18 4.21 -24.39
C THR A 98 2.73 4.24 -24.88
N GLY A 99 1.87 3.42 -24.29
CA GLY A 99 0.44 3.42 -24.58
C GLY A 99 -0.34 4.19 -23.51
N ASP A 100 -1.58 4.56 -23.80
CA ASP A 100 -2.47 5.21 -22.83
C ASP A 100 -3.25 4.17 -21.99
N ARG A 101 -2.52 3.20 -21.43
CA ARG A 101 -3.11 2.13 -20.60
C ARG A 101 -2.93 2.48 -19.12
N PRO A 102 -4.00 2.78 -18.36
CA PRO A 102 -3.88 3.03 -16.94
C PRO A 102 -3.43 1.77 -16.19
N HIS A 103 -2.99 1.92 -14.94
CA HIS A 103 -2.78 0.77 -14.06
C HIS A 103 -4.11 0.04 -13.83
N PHE A 104 -4.08 -1.29 -13.82
CA PHE A 104 -5.23 -2.11 -13.51
C PHE A 104 -5.59 -2.00 -12.03
N SER A 105 -6.86 -1.77 -11.71
CA SER A 105 -7.30 -1.60 -10.33
C SER A 105 -7.57 -2.93 -9.63
N ALA A 106 -7.62 -2.90 -8.29
CA ALA A 106 -8.04 -4.06 -7.52
C ALA A 106 -9.49 -4.46 -7.80
N GLY A 107 -10.37 -3.49 -8.06
CA GLY A 107 -11.77 -3.72 -8.42
C GLY A 107 -11.91 -4.39 -9.78
N ASP A 108 -11.17 -3.91 -10.80
CA ASP A 108 -11.18 -4.51 -12.14
C ASP A 108 -10.78 -6.00 -12.09
N ALA A 109 -9.81 -6.34 -11.26
CA ALA A 109 -9.32 -7.70 -11.09
C ALA A 109 -10.33 -8.67 -10.48
N LEU A 110 -11.35 -8.14 -9.78
CA LEU A 110 -12.37 -8.95 -9.11
C LEU A 110 -13.73 -8.85 -9.81
N LEU A 111 -13.86 -8.04 -10.87
CA LEU A 111 -15.13 -7.75 -11.54
C LEU A 111 -15.87 -9.00 -12.03
N HIS A 112 -15.13 -10.02 -12.47
CA HIS A 112 -15.70 -11.24 -13.03
C HIS A 112 -15.97 -12.33 -11.99
N LEU A 113 -15.58 -12.13 -10.73
CA LEU A 113 -15.94 -13.06 -9.68
C LEU A 113 -17.44 -12.97 -9.42
N PRO A 114 -18.14 -14.12 -9.28
CA PRO A 114 -19.53 -14.10 -8.85
C PRO A 114 -19.61 -13.33 -7.54
N ASN A 115 -20.62 -12.46 -7.43
CA ASN A 115 -20.84 -11.67 -6.24
C ASN A 115 -21.03 -12.64 -5.07
N GLN A 116 -20.02 -12.79 -4.23
CA GLN A 116 -20.11 -13.68 -3.08
C GLN A 116 -21.05 -13.06 -2.08
N GLN A 117 -21.93 -13.89 -1.50
CA GLN A 117 -22.74 -13.44 -0.38
C GLN A 117 -21.79 -12.96 0.72
N LEU A 118 -21.85 -11.67 1.00
CA LEU A 118 -21.01 -11.08 2.04
C LEU A 118 -21.47 -11.66 3.38
N ASP A 119 -20.50 -12.10 4.17
CA ASP A 119 -20.75 -12.40 5.57
C ASP A 119 -20.91 -11.06 6.29
N ASP A 120 -22.12 -10.80 6.78
CA ASP A 120 -22.43 -9.59 7.57
C ASP A 120 -21.78 -9.62 8.96
N THR A 121 -21.06 -10.69 9.32
CA THR A 121 -20.31 -10.78 10.58
C THR A 121 -19.25 -9.68 10.64
N PRO A 122 -19.31 -8.78 11.63
CA PRO A 122 -18.34 -7.70 11.77
C PRO A 122 -16.91 -8.25 11.91
N PHE A 123 -15.94 -7.51 11.37
CA PHE A 123 -14.54 -7.84 11.53
C PHE A 123 -14.17 -7.85 13.02
N GLY A 124 -14.01 -9.04 13.59
CA GLY A 124 -13.82 -9.18 15.04
C GLY A 124 -12.42 -8.83 15.54
N GLY A 125 -12.22 -8.99 16.85
CA GLY A 125 -10.95 -8.76 17.54
C GLY A 125 -10.77 -7.32 18.02
N THR A 126 -9.73 -7.08 18.82
CA THR A 126 -9.42 -5.81 19.50
C THR A 126 -9.54 -4.57 18.62
N TRP A 127 -9.13 -4.64 17.35
CA TRP A 127 -9.08 -3.46 16.46
C TRP A 127 -10.07 -3.52 15.30
N GLY A 128 -10.90 -4.55 15.25
CA GLY A 128 -11.75 -4.79 14.09
C GLY A 128 -12.88 -3.78 13.93
N HIS A 129 -13.38 -3.23 15.05
CA HIS A 129 -14.37 -2.15 15.08
C HIS A 129 -13.89 -0.85 14.40
N LEU A 130 -12.57 -0.67 14.22
CA LEU A 130 -12.00 0.49 13.54
C LEU A 130 -11.97 0.33 12.01
N LEU A 131 -12.08 -0.89 11.50
CA LEU A 131 -11.93 -1.14 10.07
C LEU A 131 -13.01 -0.44 9.22
N PRO A 132 -14.32 -0.46 9.60
CA PRO A 132 -15.37 0.19 8.82
C PRO A 132 -15.10 1.66 8.51
N ASP A 133 -14.60 2.44 9.47
CA ASP A 133 -14.40 3.88 9.29
C ASP A 133 -13.19 4.23 8.42
N ILE A 134 -12.22 3.32 8.29
CA ILE A 134 -11.00 3.58 7.49
C ILE A 134 -11.41 3.69 6.01
N PRO A 135 -11.18 4.83 5.33
CA PRO A 135 -11.50 4.91 3.91
C PRO A 135 -10.63 3.97 3.07
N PRO A 136 -11.12 3.48 1.91
CA PRO A 136 -10.33 2.64 1.01
C PRO A 136 -8.97 3.26 0.66
N GLY A 137 -7.91 2.46 0.67
CA GLY A 137 -6.51 2.86 0.42
C GLY A 137 -5.73 3.34 1.65
N LEU A 138 -6.42 3.63 2.75
CA LEU A 138 -5.84 4.00 4.04
C LEU A 138 -5.60 2.80 4.95
N ASN A 139 -4.99 3.07 6.10
CA ASN A 139 -4.63 2.08 7.11
C ASN A 139 -4.80 2.68 8.51
N TYR A 140 -4.25 2.03 9.53
CA TYR A 140 -4.29 2.51 10.92
C TYR A 140 -3.87 3.97 11.13
N SER A 141 -3.04 4.53 10.23
CA SER A 141 -2.59 5.92 10.30
C SER A 141 -3.74 6.91 10.18
N PHE A 142 -4.89 6.49 9.63
CA PHE A 142 -6.13 7.25 9.65
C PHE A 142 -6.50 7.70 11.07
N TYR A 143 -6.25 6.87 12.09
CA TYR A 143 -6.49 7.21 13.50
C TYR A 143 -5.29 7.87 14.21
N THR A 144 -4.45 8.60 13.48
CA THR A 144 -3.32 9.33 14.06
C THR A 144 -3.56 10.83 14.00
N SER A 145 -3.03 11.58 14.97
CA SER A 145 -3.02 13.05 14.92
C SER A 145 -2.32 13.59 13.66
N LYS A 146 -1.33 12.83 13.14
CA LYS A 146 -0.57 13.20 11.94
C LYS A 146 -1.44 13.26 10.67
N LEU A 147 -2.49 12.44 10.58
CA LEU A 147 -3.48 12.52 9.49
C LEU A 147 -4.74 13.29 9.89
N GLY A 148 -4.72 14.00 11.02
CA GLY A 148 -5.77 14.92 11.41
C GLY A 148 -6.94 14.28 12.16
N HIS A 149 -6.83 13.03 12.64
CA HIS A 149 -7.91 12.40 13.39
C HIS A 149 -8.25 13.21 14.66
N PRO A 150 -9.53 13.53 14.93
CA PRO A 150 -9.91 14.34 16.09
C PRO A 150 -9.63 13.66 17.43
N ASN A 151 -9.81 12.33 17.48
CA ASN A 151 -9.55 11.49 18.65
C ASN A 151 -8.52 10.38 18.30
N PRO A 152 -7.21 10.66 18.28
CA PRO A 152 -6.21 9.69 17.83
C PRO A 152 -6.18 8.42 18.69
N VAL A 153 -6.13 7.26 18.04
CA VAL A 153 -6.01 5.93 18.70
C VAL A 153 -4.56 5.43 18.66
N PHE A 154 -3.82 5.78 17.61
CA PHE A 154 -2.45 5.33 17.41
C PHE A 154 -1.47 6.50 17.36
N ALA A 155 -0.26 6.28 17.87
CA ALA A 155 0.86 7.19 17.62
C ALA A 155 1.39 7.03 16.18
N TRP A 156 1.95 8.11 15.63
CA TRP A 156 2.56 8.08 14.30
C TRP A 156 3.66 7.02 14.23
N ARG A 157 3.65 6.17 13.18
CA ARG A 157 4.60 5.05 12.98
C ARG A 157 4.63 3.98 14.09
N SER A 158 3.63 3.93 14.96
CA SER A 158 3.53 2.89 16.01
C SER A 158 3.16 1.48 15.50
N LYS A 159 2.66 1.36 14.26
CA LYS A 159 2.33 0.10 13.60
C LYS A 159 2.92 0.08 12.19
N PHE A 160 3.00 -1.10 11.59
CA PHE A 160 3.41 -1.25 10.21
C PHE A 160 2.35 -0.68 9.26
N SER A 161 2.77 -0.25 8.07
CA SER A 161 1.90 0.41 7.09
C SER A 161 0.85 -0.50 6.45
N ASP A 162 0.92 -1.80 6.69
CA ASP A 162 -0.06 -2.81 6.30
C ASP A 162 -1.06 -3.14 7.42
N PHE A 163 -0.86 -2.61 8.63
CA PHE A 163 -1.79 -2.80 9.74
C PHE A 163 -3.11 -2.04 9.48
N LEU A 164 -4.22 -2.77 9.47
CA LEU A 164 -5.56 -2.30 9.07
C LEU A 164 -5.60 -1.65 7.69
N TYR A 165 -4.69 -2.03 6.78
CA TYR A 165 -4.69 -1.49 5.42
C TYR A 165 -5.91 -2.01 4.64
N LYS A 166 -6.85 -1.11 4.33
CA LYS A 166 -8.02 -1.36 3.49
C LYS A 166 -7.66 -1.10 2.02
N ALA A 167 -7.88 -2.08 1.15
CA ALA A 167 -7.63 -1.93 -0.28
C ALA A 167 -8.50 -0.81 -0.87
N ASP A 168 -8.00 -0.17 -1.93
CA ASP A 168 -8.75 0.82 -2.71
C ASP A 168 -9.23 0.13 -3.99
N PRO A 169 -10.54 -0.01 -4.24
CA PRO A 169 -11.04 -0.72 -5.42
C PRO A 169 -10.63 -0.02 -6.73
N GLU A 170 -10.37 1.29 -6.71
CA GLU A 170 -10.04 2.05 -7.92
C GLU A 170 -8.53 2.05 -8.24
N ARG A 171 -7.71 1.33 -7.46
CA ARG A 171 -6.24 1.37 -7.59
C ARG A 171 -5.59 0.01 -7.36
N PRO A 172 -4.34 -0.19 -7.80
CA PRO A 172 -3.58 -1.37 -7.42
C PRO A 172 -3.44 -1.49 -5.89
N VAL A 173 -3.57 -2.71 -5.37
CA VAL A 173 -3.32 -2.97 -3.94
C VAL A 173 -1.84 -2.79 -3.60
N ARG A 174 -1.52 -2.55 -2.33
CA ARG A 174 -0.14 -2.72 -1.84
C ARG A 174 0.25 -4.19 -1.85
N THR A 175 1.55 -4.46 -1.75
CA THR A 175 2.15 -5.80 -1.72
C THR A 175 1.38 -6.79 -0.85
N ILE A 176 0.93 -7.88 -1.45
CA ILE A 176 0.36 -9.03 -0.74
C ILE A 176 1.51 -9.79 -0.07
N LYS A 177 1.43 -9.94 1.26
CA LYS A 177 2.44 -10.65 2.06
C LYS A 177 2.07 -12.12 2.26
N ALA A 178 3.10 -12.98 2.24
CA ALA A 178 2.98 -14.41 2.49
C ALA A 178 2.59 -14.75 3.94
N GLN A 179 2.91 -13.85 4.87
CA GLN A 179 2.63 -14.00 6.29
C GLN A 179 2.05 -12.69 6.83
N GLY A 180 1.18 -12.82 7.83
CA GLY A 180 0.52 -11.68 8.45
C GLY A 180 -0.34 -12.11 9.62
N GLY A 181 -0.66 -11.17 10.50
CA GLY A 181 -1.65 -11.37 11.55
C GLY A 181 -3.05 -11.02 11.06
N LYS A 182 -4.04 -11.17 11.95
CA LYS A 182 -5.45 -10.84 11.68
C LYS A 182 -5.69 -9.45 11.09
N TYR A 183 -4.85 -8.48 11.44
CA TYR A 183 -5.00 -7.09 10.99
C TYR A 183 -4.05 -6.73 9.86
N THR A 184 -3.29 -7.69 9.32
CA THR A 184 -2.34 -7.44 8.23
C THR A 184 -3.06 -7.46 6.89
N GLY A 185 -3.11 -6.29 6.24
CA GLY A 185 -3.71 -6.15 4.92
C GLY A 185 -2.87 -6.72 3.76
N PRO A 186 -3.35 -6.54 2.51
CA PRO A 186 -4.59 -5.85 2.16
C PRO A 186 -5.85 -6.52 2.74
N LEU A 187 -6.74 -5.72 3.32
CA LEU A 187 -8.09 -6.11 3.72
C LEU A 187 -9.07 -5.62 2.64
N HIS A 188 -10.15 -6.36 2.43
CA HIS A 188 -11.19 -6.02 1.45
C HIS A 188 -11.83 -4.67 1.80
N TRP A 189 -12.27 -3.93 0.79
CA TRP A 189 -13.02 -2.68 1.01
C TRP A 189 -14.36 -2.91 1.71
N ASP A 190 -14.87 -4.14 1.68
CA ASP A 190 -16.06 -4.60 2.42
C ASP A 190 -15.74 -5.06 3.85
N ASN A 191 -14.64 -4.58 4.45
CA ASN A 191 -14.28 -4.82 5.85
C ASN A 191 -14.06 -6.30 6.23
N ARG A 192 -13.51 -7.10 5.31
CA ARG A 192 -13.16 -8.52 5.52
C ARG A 192 -11.76 -8.86 5.03
N HIS A 193 -11.34 -10.10 5.19
CA HIS A 193 -10.16 -10.60 4.46
C HIS A 193 -10.53 -10.85 3.00
N PHE A 194 -9.57 -10.66 2.10
CA PHE A 194 -9.65 -11.28 0.79
C PHE A 194 -9.52 -12.80 0.95
N ASN A 195 -10.35 -13.56 0.22
CA ASN A 195 -10.19 -15.00 0.13
C ASN A 195 -9.00 -15.35 -0.81
N ALA A 196 -8.60 -16.62 -0.82
CA ALA A 196 -7.45 -17.06 -1.61
C ALA A 196 -7.62 -16.83 -3.13
N ASN A 197 -8.83 -16.98 -3.67
CA ASN A 197 -9.10 -16.74 -5.10
C ASN A 197 -9.01 -15.26 -5.46
N GLU A 198 -9.50 -14.36 -4.61
CA GLU A 198 -9.35 -12.92 -4.82
C GLU A 198 -7.87 -12.51 -4.76
N LEU A 199 -7.12 -12.98 -3.75
CA LEU A 199 -5.68 -12.73 -3.66
C LEU A 199 -4.91 -13.29 -4.86
N LYS A 200 -5.33 -14.45 -5.38
CA LYS A 200 -4.78 -15.10 -6.57
C LYS A 200 -4.92 -14.19 -7.80
N LEU A 201 -6.12 -13.64 -8.02
CA LEU A 201 -6.37 -12.69 -9.12
C LEU A 201 -5.62 -11.38 -8.94
N LEU A 202 -5.52 -10.86 -7.71
CA LEU A 202 -4.72 -9.67 -7.42
C LEU A 202 -3.20 -9.87 -7.66
N GLN A 203 -2.73 -11.12 -7.63
CA GLN A 203 -1.38 -11.50 -8.04
C GLN A 203 -1.29 -11.87 -9.53
N THR A 204 -2.39 -11.88 -10.28
CA THR A 204 -2.49 -12.25 -11.71
C THR A 204 -2.20 -13.72 -12.03
N PHE A 205 -2.43 -14.61 -11.07
CA PHE A 205 -2.47 -16.02 -11.39
C PHE A 205 -3.66 -16.34 -12.31
N PRO A 206 -3.51 -17.34 -13.20
CA PRO A 206 -4.63 -17.85 -14.00
C PRO A 206 -5.82 -18.27 -13.12
N GLU A 207 -7.04 -18.05 -13.63
CA GLU A 207 -8.27 -18.42 -12.94
C GLU A 207 -8.37 -19.91 -12.63
N ASP A 208 -7.85 -20.75 -13.51
CA ASP A 208 -7.79 -22.21 -13.39
C ASP A 208 -6.60 -22.71 -12.56
N PHE A 209 -5.73 -21.82 -12.08
CA PHE A 209 -4.60 -22.21 -11.23
C PHE A 209 -5.10 -22.73 -9.88
N VAL A 210 -4.80 -24.02 -9.60
CA VAL A 210 -5.25 -24.71 -8.39
C VAL A 210 -4.28 -24.48 -7.24
N LEU A 211 -4.80 -23.96 -6.12
CA LEU A 211 -4.05 -23.79 -4.88
C LEU A 211 -4.35 -24.94 -3.92
N ILE A 212 -3.31 -25.58 -3.40
CA ILE A 212 -3.42 -26.76 -2.53
C ILE A 212 -2.93 -26.41 -1.12
N GLY A 213 -3.63 -26.91 -0.10
CA GLY A 213 -3.29 -26.76 1.30
C GLY A 213 -4.24 -25.84 2.07
N SER A 214 -3.89 -25.54 3.32
CA SER A 214 -4.69 -24.63 4.17
C SER A 214 -4.65 -23.19 3.65
N GLU A 215 -5.59 -22.36 4.06
CA GLU A 215 -5.65 -20.93 3.67
C GLU A 215 -4.32 -20.19 3.94
N ALA A 216 -3.66 -20.49 5.05
CA ALA A 216 -2.34 -19.93 5.37
C ALA A 216 -1.25 -20.37 4.38
N VAL A 217 -1.26 -21.63 3.96
CA VAL A 217 -0.33 -22.15 2.94
C VAL A 217 -0.62 -21.50 1.58
N GLN A 218 -1.88 -21.43 1.18
CA GLN A 218 -2.28 -20.79 -0.07
C GLN A 218 -1.87 -19.31 -0.09
N ARG A 219 -2.11 -18.57 0.99
CA ARG A 219 -1.65 -17.18 1.15
C ARG A 219 -0.12 -17.07 1.10
N ALA A 220 0.60 -18.03 1.68
CA ALA A 220 2.05 -18.04 1.63
C ALA A 220 2.57 -18.23 0.20
N VAL A 221 1.99 -19.16 -0.57
CA VAL A 221 2.30 -19.36 -1.99
C VAL A 221 2.04 -18.07 -2.76
N ILE A 222 0.81 -17.54 -2.69
CA ILE A 222 0.44 -16.30 -3.38
C ILE A 222 1.36 -15.15 -2.98
N GLY A 223 1.61 -14.94 -1.70
CA GLY A 223 2.39 -13.82 -1.21
C GLY A 223 3.89 -13.90 -1.50
N ASN A 224 4.45 -15.11 -1.67
CA ASN A 224 5.85 -15.33 -2.04
C ASN A 224 6.08 -15.25 -3.55
N SER A 225 5.09 -15.59 -4.37
CA SER A 225 5.22 -15.59 -5.81
C SER A 225 5.51 -14.20 -6.42
N VAL A 226 6.15 -14.24 -7.59
CA VAL A 226 6.23 -13.12 -8.54
C VAL A 226 4.93 -13.10 -9.35
N PRO A 227 4.28 -11.94 -9.56
CA PRO A 227 3.06 -11.85 -10.35
C PRO A 227 3.23 -12.46 -11.75
N PRO A 228 2.40 -13.44 -12.17
CA PRO A 228 2.59 -14.12 -13.43
C PRO A 228 2.58 -13.21 -14.67
N LEU A 229 1.85 -12.10 -14.69
CA LEU A 229 1.95 -11.13 -15.80
C LEU A 229 3.35 -10.49 -15.91
N LEU A 230 3.96 -10.13 -14.78
CA LEU A 230 5.34 -9.62 -14.78
C LEU A 230 6.30 -10.72 -15.27
N SER A 231 6.15 -11.94 -14.75
CA SER A 231 6.96 -13.09 -15.16
C SER A 231 6.83 -13.40 -16.64
N ARG A 232 5.61 -13.30 -17.20
CA ARG A 232 5.35 -13.48 -18.63
C ARG A 232 6.10 -12.47 -19.49
N VAL A 233 5.97 -11.17 -19.17
CA VAL A 233 6.65 -10.11 -19.93
C VAL A 233 8.18 -10.28 -19.87
N LEU A 234 8.72 -10.66 -18.71
CA LEU A 234 10.15 -10.96 -18.57
C LEU A 234 10.57 -12.21 -19.37
N GLY A 235 9.78 -13.27 -19.33
CA GLY A 235 10.01 -14.49 -20.10
C GLY A 235 10.00 -14.24 -21.60
N GLU A 236 9.01 -13.51 -22.11
CA GLU A 236 8.94 -13.08 -23.51
C GLU A 236 10.15 -12.22 -23.89
N SER A 237 10.59 -11.33 -23.00
CA SER A 237 11.80 -10.52 -23.22
C SER A 237 13.05 -11.37 -23.39
N VAL A 238 13.19 -12.42 -22.57
CA VAL A 238 14.27 -13.42 -22.67
C VAL A 238 14.17 -14.19 -23.98
N MET A 239 12.98 -14.65 -24.37
CA MET A 239 12.77 -15.40 -25.61
C MET A 239 13.18 -14.58 -26.84
N VAL A 240 12.79 -13.31 -26.89
CA VAL A 240 13.14 -12.42 -28.02
C VAL A 240 14.63 -12.11 -28.05
N GLN A 241 15.24 -11.69 -26.93
CA GLN A 241 16.61 -11.15 -26.94
C GLN A 241 17.70 -12.21 -26.80
N ILE A 242 17.45 -13.32 -26.10
CA ILE A 242 18.45 -14.37 -25.84
C ILE A 242 18.25 -15.57 -26.77
N PHE A 243 17.00 -15.87 -27.12
CA PHE A 243 16.66 -17.01 -27.97
C PHE A 243 16.22 -16.62 -29.39
N ASN A 244 16.29 -15.34 -29.76
CA ASN A 244 15.96 -14.81 -31.09
C ASN A 244 14.56 -15.22 -31.58
N SER A 245 13.60 -15.33 -30.67
CA SER A 245 12.20 -15.58 -31.02
C SER A 245 11.53 -14.32 -31.58
N GLU A 246 10.47 -14.50 -32.36
CA GLU A 246 9.69 -13.40 -32.90
C GLU A 246 9.03 -12.56 -31.79
N ASN A 247 9.07 -11.24 -31.92
CA ASN A 247 8.45 -10.31 -30.97
C ASN A 247 6.94 -10.15 -31.22
N THR A 248 6.18 -11.22 -31.01
CA THR A 248 4.74 -11.26 -31.29
C THR A 248 3.91 -10.32 -30.41
N GLN A 249 4.41 -9.97 -29.22
CA GLN A 249 3.72 -9.06 -28.28
C GLN A 249 4.09 -7.59 -28.49
N GLY A 250 4.95 -7.27 -29.46
CA GLY A 250 5.35 -5.89 -29.73
C GLY A 250 6.09 -5.23 -28.56
N LEU A 251 6.85 -5.99 -27.78
CA LEU A 251 7.60 -5.47 -26.65
C LEU A 251 8.60 -4.42 -27.12
N THR A 252 8.71 -3.33 -26.35
CA THR A 252 9.73 -2.31 -26.53
C THR A 252 10.67 -2.30 -25.33
N TRP A 253 11.87 -1.78 -25.53
CA TRP A 253 12.96 -1.89 -24.56
C TRP A 253 13.25 -0.54 -23.91
N LEU A 254 13.56 -0.58 -22.62
CA LEU A 254 14.06 0.59 -21.88
C LEU A 254 15.48 0.93 -22.34
N GLY A 255 15.80 2.23 -22.39
CA GLY A 255 17.18 2.70 -22.50
C GLY A 255 17.97 2.39 -21.23
N GLU A 256 19.29 2.20 -21.34
CA GLU A 256 20.15 1.73 -20.22
C GLU A 256 20.05 2.58 -18.95
N ASP A 257 19.96 3.91 -19.10
CA ASP A 257 19.86 4.88 -18.00
C ASP A 257 18.43 5.39 -17.75
N GLU A 258 17.45 4.85 -18.45
CA GLU A 258 16.07 5.32 -18.35
C GLU A 258 15.49 5.05 -16.95
N LYS A 259 14.99 6.11 -16.29
CA LYS A 259 14.43 6.03 -14.94
C LYS A 259 12.92 5.93 -14.98
N LEU A 260 12.39 4.93 -14.28
CA LEU A 260 10.95 4.75 -14.10
C LEU A 260 10.40 5.65 -12.99
N SER A 261 9.18 6.15 -13.15
CA SER A 261 8.52 7.13 -12.29
C SER A 261 7.79 6.52 -11.09
N PHE A 262 7.59 5.19 -11.00
CA PHE A 262 6.82 4.58 -9.90
C PHE A 262 7.30 5.00 -8.49
N ARG A 263 8.61 5.27 -8.30
CA ARG A 263 9.14 5.79 -7.03
C ARG A 263 8.74 7.23 -6.75
N SER A 264 8.75 8.11 -7.76
CA SER A 264 8.32 9.50 -7.59
C SER A 264 6.81 9.59 -7.38
N LEU A 265 6.03 8.76 -8.10
CA LEU A 265 4.57 8.63 -7.97
C LEU A 265 4.15 8.16 -6.57
N LYS A 266 4.94 7.31 -5.91
CA LYS A 266 4.69 6.88 -4.52
C LYS A 266 4.57 8.05 -3.54
N ARG A 267 5.36 9.11 -3.74
CA ARG A 267 5.28 10.33 -2.93
C ARG A 267 3.97 11.08 -3.19
N GLN A 268 3.55 11.18 -4.45
CA GLN A 268 2.28 11.80 -4.83
C GLN A 268 1.08 11.04 -4.24
N ARG A 269 1.09 9.70 -4.34
CA ARG A 269 0.08 8.84 -3.73
C ARG A 269 -0.01 8.98 -2.21
N THR A 270 1.13 9.20 -1.55
CA THR A 270 1.15 9.48 -0.10
C THR A 270 0.43 10.78 0.23
N LYS A 271 0.63 11.84 -0.57
CA LYS A 271 -0.10 13.11 -0.41
C LYS A 271 -1.59 12.94 -0.65
N TYR A 272 -1.97 12.24 -1.73
CA TYR A 272 -3.36 11.96 -2.04
C TYR A 272 -4.08 11.29 -0.86
N TYR A 273 -3.51 10.24 -0.27
CA TYR A 273 -4.16 9.55 0.85
C TYR A 273 -4.16 10.36 2.15
N ALA A 274 -3.17 11.23 2.36
CA ALA A 274 -3.22 12.18 3.47
C ALA A 274 -4.39 13.15 3.31
N GLN A 275 -4.64 13.65 2.10
CA GLN A 275 -5.78 14.51 1.79
C GLN A 275 -7.11 13.75 1.97
N LYS A 276 -7.23 12.54 1.42
CA LYS A 276 -8.40 11.66 1.60
C LYS A 276 -8.75 11.43 3.08
N ALA A 277 -7.74 11.31 3.94
CA ALA A 277 -7.96 11.19 5.38
C ALA A 277 -8.56 12.47 6.00
N LEU A 278 -8.01 13.64 5.65
CA LEU A 278 -8.48 14.93 6.14
C LEU A 278 -9.93 15.22 5.72
N GLU A 279 -10.27 14.89 4.47
CA GLU A 279 -11.63 15.02 3.93
C GLU A 279 -12.61 14.12 4.69
N ALA A 280 -12.28 12.84 4.86
CA ALA A 280 -13.12 11.90 5.60
C ALA A 280 -13.36 12.32 7.06
N HIS A 281 -12.35 12.89 7.74
CA HIS A 281 -12.54 13.46 9.08
C HIS A 281 -13.46 14.68 9.06
N SER A 282 -13.35 15.52 8.03
CA SER A 282 -14.17 16.73 7.91
C SER A 282 -15.65 16.38 7.64
N GLU A 283 -15.92 15.40 6.78
CA GLU A 283 -17.28 14.90 6.51
C GLU A 283 -17.90 14.23 7.73
N SER A 284 -17.14 13.40 8.46
CA SER A 284 -17.59 12.79 9.71
C SER A 284 -17.99 13.86 10.74
N VAL A 285 -17.18 14.92 10.88
CA VAL A 285 -17.51 16.06 11.74
C VAL A 285 -18.76 16.79 11.23
N GLN A 286 -18.89 17.03 9.92
CA GLN A 286 -20.08 17.70 9.35
C GLN A 286 -21.37 16.92 9.59
N ASN A 287 -21.33 15.59 9.46
CA ASN A 287 -22.48 14.71 9.68
C ASN A 287 -22.79 14.51 11.18
N ALA A 288 -21.81 14.70 12.06
CA ALA A 288 -21.98 14.69 13.50
C ALA A 288 -22.46 16.04 14.07
N LEU A 289 -22.47 17.13 13.27
CA LEU A 289 -23.01 18.41 13.71
C LEU A 289 -24.55 18.31 13.81
N PRO A 290 -25.15 18.61 14.97
CA PRO A 290 -26.61 18.63 15.14
C PRO A 290 -27.32 19.47 14.08
N ILE A 291 -28.55 19.09 13.74
CA ILE A 291 -29.40 19.78 12.74
C ILE A 291 -29.72 21.26 13.11
N GLY A 292 -29.25 21.78 14.25
CA GLY A 292 -29.48 23.16 14.72
C GLY A 292 -28.44 24.24 14.34
N PHE A 293 -27.33 23.92 13.65
CA PHE A 293 -26.32 24.93 13.30
C PHE A 293 -26.69 25.75 12.06
N THR A 294 -26.63 27.09 12.18
CA THR A 294 -26.90 28.02 11.07
C THR A 294 -25.82 27.93 9.97
N PRO A 295 -26.14 28.32 8.72
CA PRO A 295 -25.18 28.29 7.61
C PRO A 295 -23.85 29.01 7.89
N ASP A 296 -23.86 30.10 8.65
CA ASP A 296 -22.66 30.86 9.02
C ASP A 296 -21.75 30.10 10.00
N MET A 297 -22.35 29.37 10.95
CA MET A 297 -21.58 28.55 11.90
C MET A 297 -20.91 27.37 11.19
N ARG A 298 -21.61 26.73 10.24
CA ARG A 298 -21.05 25.68 9.40
C ARG A 298 -19.90 26.22 8.52
N SER A 299 -20.03 27.46 8.03
CA SER A 299 -19.01 28.13 7.23
C SER A 299 -17.76 28.52 8.04
N SER A 300 -17.94 28.93 9.29
CA SER A 300 -16.82 29.22 10.21
C SER A 300 -16.04 27.96 10.61
N ILE A 301 -16.74 26.85 10.86
CA ILE A 301 -16.12 25.54 11.13
C ILE A 301 -15.37 25.03 9.88
N ARG A 302 -15.97 25.16 8.69
CA ARG A 302 -15.31 24.85 7.40
C ARG A 302 -14.02 25.65 7.24
N PHE A 303 -14.04 26.96 7.47
CA PHE A 303 -12.86 27.82 7.37
C PHE A 303 -11.74 27.40 8.34
N GLN A 304 -12.06 27.01 9.57
CA GLN A 304 -11.10 26.51 10.56
C GLN A 304 -10.46 25.18 10.13
N LEU A 305 -11.24 24.26 9.57
CA LEU A 305 -10.75 22.97 9.05
C LEU A 305 -9.87 23.14 7.81
N GLU A 306 -10.28 23.96 6.84
CA GLU A 306 -9.50 24.27 5.63
C GLU A 306 -8.17 24.97 5.96
N ARG A 307 -8.17 25.84 6.99
CA ARG A 307 -6.95 26.48 7.49
C ARG A 307 -5.98 25.46 8.12
N ARG A 308 -6.50 24.39 8.70
CA ARG A 308 -5.71 23.27 9.26
C ARG A 308 -5.09 22.41 8.15
N VAL A 309 -5.82 22.15 7.05
CA VAL A 309 -5.27 21.47 5.85
C VAL A 309 -4.06 22.25 5.31
N ASN A 310 -4.17 23.57 5.17
CA ASN A 310 -3.09 24.44 4.69
C ASN A 310 -1.88 24.49 5.65
N LEU A 311 -2.07 24.38 6.96
CA LEU A 311 -0.97 24.33 7.93
C LEU A 311 -0.19 23.01 7.84
N VAL A 312 -0.87 21.89 7.57
CA VAL A 312 -0.22 20.58 7.35
C VAL A 312 0.63 20.57 6.08
N GLU A 313 0.20 21.28 5.02
CA GLU A 313 0.98 21.42 3.78
C GLU A 313 2.31 22.18 3.95
N ARG A 314 2.37 23.13 4.89
CA ARG A 314 3.56 23.99 5.10
C ARG A 314 4.64 23.36 5.98
N GLY A 315 4.40 22.20 6.58
CA GLY A 315 5.40 21.46 7.35
C GLY A 315 5.76 22.10 8.70
N ASP A 316 4.99 23.06 9.18
CA ASP A 316 5.20 23.72 10.46
C ASP A 316 4.88 22.77 11.63
N ARG A 317 5.75 22.74 12.64
CA ARG A 317 5.67 21.85 13.80
C ARG A 317 4.59 22.31 14.78
N GLU A 318 3.72 21.35 15.14
CA GLU A 318 2.95 21.17 16.38
C GLU A 318 2.50 22.41 17.18
N ILE A 319 1.18 22.59 17.29
CA ILE A 319 0.56 23.18 18.49
C ILE A 319 0.02 22.02 19.31
N VAL A 320 0.67 21.76 20.46
CA VAL A 320 0.21 20.85 21.50
C VAL A 320 -0.72 21.63 22.42
N GLY A 321 -1.97 21.20 22.53
CA GLY A 321 -2.94 21.76 23.48
C GLY A 321 -4.37 21.27 23.19
N ASN A 322 -4.89 20.38 24.03
CA ASN A 322 -6.29 19.92 24.01
C ASN A 322 -7.24 21.01 24.56
N GLN A 323 -7.36 22.15 23.89
CA GLN A 323 -8.40 23.13 24.21
C GLN A 323 -9.05 23.65 22.92
N TRP A 324 -10.30 23.26 22.74
CA TRP A 324 -11.20 23.89 21.76
C TRP A 324 -11.82 25.11 22.43
N MET A 325 -11.40 26.31 22.02
CA MET A 325 -12.21 27.52 22.20
C MET A 325 -12.83 27.86 20.87
N VAL A 326 -14.09 27.47 20.67
CA VAL A 326 -14.91 28.03 19.59
C VAL A 326 -15.48 29.34 20.13
N GLU A 327 -14.86 30.46 19.77
CA GLU A 327 -15.46 31.78 20.00
C GLU A 327 -16.63 31.92 19.00
N ILE A 328 -17.84 31.58 19.46
CA ILE A 328 -19.07 31.87 18.71
C ILE A 328 -19.27 33.39 18.83
N LYS A 329 -18.90 34.15 17.79
CA LYS A 329 -19.29 35.55 17.67
C LYS A 329 -20.79 35.63 17.35
N GLY A 330 -21.58 35.50 18.40
CA GLY A 330 -23.03 35.64 18.39
C GLY A 330 -23.47 36.22 19.73
N SER A 331 -23.81 37.52 19.73
CA SER A 331 -24.19 38.40 20.85
C SER A 331 -23.02 38.94 21.71
N GLY A 332 -22.85 40.26 21.65
CA GLY A 332 -21.70 41.00 22.16
C GLY A 332 -21.64 41.19 23.68
N ARG A 333 -21.46 40.11 24.46
CA ARG A 333 -21.00 40.18 25.85
C ARG A 333 -20.00 39.06 26.16
N ALA A 334 -18.87 39.43 26.75
CA ALA A 334 -17.90 38.49 27.28
C ALA A 334 -18.45 37.82 28.57
N PRO A 335 -18.20 36.52 28.80
CA PRO A 335 -18.59 35.85 30.04
C PRO A 335 -17.73 36.39 31.21
N SER A 336 -18.38 36.75 32.32
CA SER A 336 -17.77 37.49 33.43
C SER A 336 -17.48 36.67 34.69
N SER A 337 -17.71 35.35 34.69
CA SER A 337 -17.35 34.50 35.84
C SER A 337 -17.06 33.04 35.46
N SER A 338 -16.38 32.34 36.37
CA SER A 338 -15.96 30.93 36.24
C SER A 338 -17.10 29.92 36.21
N ASP A 339 -18.32 30.32 36.57
CA ASP A 339 -19.47 29.42 36.71
C ASP A 339 -20.13 29.09 35.36
N ASP A 340 -20.03 29.99 34.38
CA ASP A 340 -20.55 29.77 33.01
C ASP A 340 -19.75 28.70 32.25
N VAL A 341 -18.49 28.48 32.63
CA VAL A 341 -17.60 27.49 32.02
C VAL A 341 -17.87 26.07 32.55
N LEU A 342 -18.41 25.94 33.77
CA LEU A 342 -18.66 24.65 34.41
C LEU A 342 -19.93 23.95 33.88
N GLN A 343 -20.97 24.72 33.53
CA GLN A 343 -22.21 24.14 32.98
C GLN A 343 -22.01 23.42 31.64
N LEU A 344 -21.05 23.85 30.83
CA LEU A 344 -20.73 23.20 29.55
C LEU A 344 -19.93 21.90 29.72
N HIS A 345 -19.28 21.69 30.87
CA HIS A 345 -18.48 20.48 31.14
C HIS A 345 -19.32 19.26 31.54
N ILE A 346 -20.50 19.48 32.15
CA ILE A 346 -21.33 18.38 32.68
C ILE A 346 -22.20 17.73 31.60
N ALA A 347 -22.44 18.39 30.46
CA ALA A 347 -23.30 17.86 29.40
C ALA A 347 -22.67 16.77 28.52
N ASN A 348 -21.35 16.51 28.63
CA ASN A 348 -20.63 15.63 27.69
C ASN A 348 -19.88 14.43 28.31
N SER A 349 -20.12 14.08 29.57
CA SER A 349 -19.58 12.85 30.14
C SER A 349 -20.65 12.05 30.88
N THR A 350 -21.10 10.95 30.26
CA THR A 350 -21.66 9.74 30.90
C THR A 350 -22.45 9.94 32.20
N GLY A 351 -23.78 10.02 32.09
CA GLY A 351 -24.69 10.04 33.23
C GLY A 351 -26.16 10.03 32.82
N TRP A 352 -26.57 9.13 31.91
CA TRP A 352 -27.98 9.04 31.48
C TRP A 352 -28.87 8.20 32.42
N ASP A 353 -28.31 7.47 33.39
CA ASP A 353 -29.09 6.62 34.31
C ASP A 353 -29.41 7.25 35.68
N GLU A 354 -28.85 8.41 36.03
CA GLU A 354 -29.16 9.10 37.30
C GLU A 354 -30.33 10.09 37.22
N LEU A 355 -30.91 10.32 36.03
CA LEU A 355 -31.98 11.32 35.82
C LEU A 355 -33.36 10.72 35.55
N LYS A 356 -33.61 9.47 35.96
CA LYS A 356 -34.96 8.87 36.00
C LYS A 356 -35.66 8.97 37.36
N GLY A 357 -35.05 9.61 38.36
CA GLY A 357 -35.60 9.67 39.72
C GLY A 357 -36.33 10.96 40.13
N LYS A 358 -36.37 12.00 39.30
CA LYS A 358 -37.00 13.30 39.66
C LYS A 358 -37.61 14.02 38.45
N ILE A 359 -38.67 13.43 37.91
CA ILE A 359 -39.83 14.21 37.41
C ILE A 359 -40.85 14.21 38.53
#